data_AF-A0A959LIX7-F1
#
_entry.id   AF-A0A959LIX7-F1
#
_cell.length_a   1.000
_cell.length_b   1.000
_cell.length_c   1.000
_cell.angle_alpha   90.00
_cell.angle_beta   90.00
_cell.angle_gamma   90.00
#
_symmetry.space_group_name_H-M   'P 1'
#
loop_
_entity.id
_entity.type
_entity.pdbx_description
1 polymer ?
#
loop_
_entity_poly.entity_id
_entity_poly.type
_entity_poly.pdbx_seq_one_letter_code
_entity_poly.pdbx_strand_id
1 'polypeptide(L)'
;KKESGIEQFKIKEEPVGEHGVGDYAEMEIPETLDDALVASGKNSYDVKCVSCHKLTDERLVGPGWKGVTSRRTPGWIMNFITNVDEMLDKDPESQVMLEQCLVRMPNQGVQHDEARALLEFMRKNDK
;
A
#
# COMPACT_ATOMS: atom_id res chain seq x y z
N LYS A 1 5.61 42.56 -28.73
CA LYS A 1 6.20 42.32 -27.40
C LYS A 1 5.42 41.17 -26.77
N LYS A 2 6.13 40.13 -26.34
CA LYS A 2 5.58 38.99 -25.58
C LYS A 2 4.94 39.51 -24.30
N GLU A 3 3.86 38.87 -23.86
CA GLU A 3 3.81 38.31 -22.50
C GLU A 3 2.64 37.32 -22.40
N SER A 4 3.03 36.11 -22.03
CA SER A 4 2.24 34.92 -21.79
C SER A 4 1.56 35.00 -20.43
N GLY A 5 0.24 35.00 -20.39
CA GLY A 5 -0.53 34.68 -19.19
C GLY A 5 -0.94 33.22 -19.23
N ILE A 6 -0.11 32.33 -18.68
CA ILE A 6 -0.48 30.94 -18.48
C ILE A 6 -1.51 30.95 -17.34
N GLU A 7 -2.75 30.62 -17.66
CA GLU A 7 -3.79 30.36 -16.66
C GLU A 7 -3.25 29.31 -15.67
N GLN A 8 -3.23 29.70 -14.41
CA GLN A 8 -2.86 28.83 -13.31
C GLN A 8 -3.93 27.73 -13.21
N PHE A 9 -3.66 26.59 -13.84
CA PHE A 9 -4.38 25.35 -13.58
C PHE A 9 -4.18 24.99 -12.11
N LYS A 10 -5.10 25.47 -11.26
CA LYS A 10 -5.26 24.97 -9.90
C LYS A 10 -5.64 23.50 -10.01
N ILE A 11 -4.68 22.62 -9.79
CA ILE A 11 -4.96 21.23 -9.44
C ILE A 11 -5.82 21.31 -8.18
N LYS A 12 -7.09 20.95 -8.29
CA LYS A 12 -7.91 20.68 -7.11
C LYS A 12 -7.32 19.42 -6.49
N GLU A 13 -6.58 19.57 -5.41
CA GLU A 13 -6.30 18.45 -4.52
C GLU A 13 -7.65 18.04 -3.91
N GLU A 14 -8.29 17.05 -4.52
CA GLU A 14 -9.39 16.33 -3.88
C GLU A 14 -8.81 15.66 -2.62
N PRO A 15 -9.50 15.71 -1.47
CA PRO A 15 -8.99 15.11 -0.25
C PRO A 15 -8.75 13.61 -0.47
N VAL A 16 -7.52 13.16 -0.19
CA VAL A 16 -7.18 11.73 -0.25
C VAL A 16 -8.05 11.00 0.78
N GLY A 17 -8.89 10.08 0.28
CA GLY A 17 -9.82 9.30 1.10
C GLY A 17 -9.11 8.20 1.91
N GLU A 18 -9.88 7.43 2.66
CA GLU A 18 -9.36 6.34 3.52
C GLU A 18 -8.66 5.19 2.77
N HIS A 19 -8.78 5.16 1.45
CA HIS A 19 -8.13 4.20 0.55
C HIS A 19 -6.85 4.74 -0.09
N GLY A 20 -6.43 5.96 0.23
CA GLY A 20 -5.24 6.55 -0.38
C GLY A 20 -5.49 6.98 -1.83
N VAL A 21 -4.43 6.91 -2.64
CA VAL A 21 -4.40 7.32 -4.04
C VAL A 21 -4.24 6.11 -4.97
N GLY A 22 -5.26 5.85 -5.78
CA GLY A 22 -5.26 4.82 -6.80
C GLY A 22 -6.67 4.31 -7.13
N ASP A 23 -6.74 3.24 -7.92
CA ASP A 23 -8.00 2.71 -8.47
C ASP A 23 -8.76 1.80 -7.48
N TYR A 24 -8.14 1.38 -6.38
CA TYR A 24 -8.79 0.52 -5.39
C TYR A 24 -9.56 1.36 -4.37
N ALA A 25 -10.89 1.27 -4.41
CA ALA A 25 -11.79 1.88 -3.44
C ALA A 25 -12.21 0.84 -2.37
N GLU A 26 -13.45 0.92 -1.91
CA GLU A 26 -14.04 -0.08 -1.03
C GLU A 26 -14.09 -1.45 -1.74
N MET A 27 -13.60 -2.48 -1.06
CA MET A 27 -13.50 -3.84 -1.59
C MET A 27 -14.31 -4.80 -0.75
N GLU A 28 -15.15 -5.60 -1.39
CA GLU A 28 -15.82 -6.72 -0.73
C GLU A 28 -14.81 -7.87 -0.53
N ILE A 29 -14.38 -8.06 0.71
CA ILE A 29 -13.46 -9.14 1.09
C ILE A 29 -14.22 -10.18 1.91
N PRO A 30 -14.30 -11.45 1.47
CA PRO A 30 -14.94 -12.51 2.26
C PRO A 30 -14.33 -12.65 3.66
N GLU A 31 -15.14 -12.87 4.69
CA GLU A 31 -14.66 -13.02 6.07
C GLU A 31 -13.75 -14.25 6.26
N THR A 32 -14.07 -15.32 5.53
CA THR A 32 -13.28 -16.55 5.47
C THR A 32 -12.01 -16.33 4.66
N LEU A 33 -10.91 -16.93 5.12
CA LEU A 33 -9.66 -16.89 4.36
C LEU A 33 -9.70 -17.89 3.23
N ASP A 34 -9.12 -17.50 2.09
CA ASP A 34 -8.82 -18.41 0.99
C ASP A 34 -7.38 -18.93 1.14
N ASP A 35 -7.23 -20.22 1.46
CA ASP A 35 -5.93 -20.84 1.71
C ASP A 35 -5.01 -20.82 0.48
N ALA A 36 -5.56 -20.84 -0.75
CA ALA A 36 -4.76 -20.77 -1.96
C ALA A 36 -4.19 -19.36 -2.15
N LEU A 37 -4.99 -18.32 -1.89
CA LEU A 37 -4.51 -16.93 -1.89
C LEU A 37 -3.50 -16.68 -0.77
N VAL A 38 -3.72 -17.22 0.43
CA VAL A 38 -2.76 -17.15 1.55
C VAL A 38 -1.41 -17.75 1.13
N ALA A 39 -1.42 -18.95 0.53
CA ALA A 39 -0.19 -19.61 0.08
C ALA A 39 0.53 -18.80 -1.02
N SER A 40 -0.22 -18.29 -2.00
CA SER A 40 0.34 -17.44 -3.06
C SER A 40 0.93 -16.13 -2.48
N GLY A 41 0.20 -15.48 -1.57
CA GLY A 41 0.63 -14.25 -0.92
C GLY A 41 1.88 -14.44 -0.07
N LYS A 42 1.99 -15.58 0.62
CA LYS A 42 3.21 -15.94 1.34
C LYS A 42 4.41 -16.07 0.41
N ASN A 43 4.26 -16.71 -0.75
CA ASN A 43 5.34 -16.83 -1.72
C ASN A 43 5.79 -15.45 -2.22
N SER A 44 4.84 -14.56 -2.53
CA SER A 44 5.17 -13.18 -2.90
C SER A 44 5.85 -12.40 -1.77
N TYR A 45 5.43 -12.58 -0.52
CA TYR A 45 6.09 -11.99 0.64
C TYR A 45 7.56 -12.47 0.75
N ASP A 46 7.78 -13.78 0.63
CA ASP A 46 9.12 -14.38 0.74
C ASP A 46 10.06 -13.88 -0.37
N VAL A 47 9.55 -13.53 -1.56
CA VAL A 47 10.35 -13.06 -2.69
C VAL A 47 10.55 -11.53 -2.69
N LYS A 48 9.52 -10.75 -2.35
CA LYS A 48 9.49 -9.31 -2.58
C LYS A 48 9.48 -8.44 -1.32
N CYS A 49 9.11 -9.00 -0.16
CA CYS A 49 8.80 -8.19 1.03
C CYS A 49 9.66 -8.54 2.25
N VAL A 50 10.07 -9.80 2.43
CA VAL A 50 10.74 -10.30 3.64
C VAL A 50 12.10 -9.64 3.91
N SER A 51 12.77 -9.12 2.88
CA SER A 51 14.03 -8.38 3.04
C SER A 51 13.86 -7.07 3.79
N CYS A 52 12.65 -6.51 3.80
CA CYS A 52 12.37 -5.18 4.35
C CYS A 52 11.33 -5.19 5.47
N HIS A 53 10.40 -6.14 5.47
CA HIS A 53 9.27 -6.20 6.39
C HIS A 53 9.26 -7.49 7.20
N LYS A 54 9.05 -7.38 8.51
CA LYS A 54 8.78 -8.53 9.39
C LYS A 54 7.28 -8.78 9.50
N LEU A 55 6.92 -10.03 9.80
CA LEU A 55 5.54 -10.43 10.13
C LEU A 55 5.11 -9.96 11.53
N THR A 56 6.06 -9.55 12.36
CA THR A 56 5.84 -8.95 13.69
C THR A 56 5.55 -7.45 13.58
N ASP A 57 5.54 -6.74 14.71
CA ASP A 57 5.49 -5.28 14.80
C ASP A 57 6.88 -4.63 14.68
N GLU A 58 7.95 -5.43 14.63
CA GLU A 58 9.32 -4.95 14.53
C GLU A 58 9.59 -4.29 13.17
N ARG A 59 10.14 -3.07 13.21
CA ARG A 59 10.66 -2.38 12.02
C ARG A 59 12.04 -2.93 11.65
N LEU A 60 12.19 -3.43 10.42
CA LEU A 60 13.48 -3.82 9.86
C LEU A 60 14.04 -2.72 8.95
N VAL A 61 13.45 -2.57 7.77
CA VAL A 61 13.63 -1.40 6.89
C VAL A 61 12.30 -0.68 6.79
N GLY A 62 11.25 -1.41 6.40
CA GLY A 62 9.86 -0.96 6.49
C GLY A 62 9.22 -1.38 7.82
N PRO A 63 8.00 -0.89 8.09
CA PRO A 63 7.26 -1.24 9.30
C PRO A 63 6.87 -2.72 9.32
N GLY A 64 6.72 -3.29 10.51
CA GLY A 64 6.20 -4.64 10.70
C GLY A 64 4.73 -4.78 10.26
N TRP A 65 4.37 -5.98 9.80
CA TRP A 65 3.03 -6.27 9.27
C TRP A 65 1.99 -6.62 10.33
N LYS A 66 2.38 -6.94 11.57
CA LYS A 66 1.43 -7.28 12.62
C LYS A 66 0.37 -6.19 12.80
N GLY A 67 -0.90 -6.52 12.61
CA GLY A 67 -2.06 -5.65 12.72
C GLY A 67 -2.24 -4.66 11.56
N VAL A 68 -1.56 -4.83 10.43
CA VAL A 68 -1.66 -3.91 9.28
C VAL A 68 -3.09 -3.83 8.74
N THR A 69 -3.80 -4.96 8.72
CA THR A 69 -5.19 -5.05 8.23
C THR A 69 -6.22 -4.49 9.22
N SER A 70 -5.80 -4.19 10.45
CA SER A 70 -6.59 -3.42 11.42
C SER A 70 -6.30 -1.92 11.33
N ARG A 71 -5.12 -1.53 10.83
CA ARG A 71 -4.70 -0.12 10.70
C ARG A 71 -5.08 0.51 9.36
N ARG A 72 -5.19 -0.29 8.31
CA ARG A 72 -5.41 0.16 6.93
C ARG A 72 -6.53 -0.63 6.28
N THR A 73 -7.31 0.05 5.45
CA THR A 73 -8.36 -0.59 4.65
C THR A 73 -7.75 -1.51 3.58
N PRO A 74 -8.48 -2.54 3.11
CA PRO A 74 -8.07 -3.36 1.97
C PRO A 74 -7.67 -2.53 0.75
N GLY A 75 -8.50 -1.53 0.39
CA GLY A 75 -8.25 -0.63 -0.74
C GLY A 75 -6.94 0.15 -0.57
N TRP A 76 -6.68 0.67 0.64
CA TRP A 76 -5.42 1.38 0.93
C TRP A 76 -4.20 0.47 0.74
N ILE A 77 -4.24 -0.75 1.27
CA ILE A 77 -3.13 -1.71 1.14
C ILE A 77 -2.88 -2.04 -0.34
N MET A 78 -3.95 -2.30 -1.09
CA MET A 78 -3.86 -2.61 -2.53
C MET A 78 -3.26 -1.44 -3.30
N ASN A 79 -3.77 -0.21 -3.13
CA ASN A 79 -3.22 1.00 -3.76
C ASN A 79 -1.74 1.19 -3.41
N PHE A 80 -1.37 1.03 -2.13
CA PHE A 80 0.01 1.20 -1.69
C PHE A 80 0.96 0.23 -2.40
N ILE A 81 0.68 -1.07 -2.38
CA ILE A 81 1.64 -2.06 -2.89
C ILE A 81 1.72 -2.10 -4.43
N THR A 82 0.68 -1.63 -5.14
CA THR A 82 0.68 -1.56 -6.61
C THR A 82 1.09 -0.19 -7.16
N ASN A 83 0.97 0.88 -6.37
CA ASN A 83 1.20 2.27 -6.81
C ASN A 83 2.06 3.05 -5.78
N VAL A 84 3.17 2.43 -5.36
CA VAL A 84 4.00 2.91 -4.24
C VAL A 84 4.44 4.37 -4.41
N ASP A 85 4.86 4.76 -5.62
CA ASP A 85 5.43 6.09 -5.83
C ASP A 85 4.41 7.21 -5.65
N GLU A 86 3.25 7.08 -6.29
CA GLU A 86 2.20 8.08 -6.19
C GLU A 86 1.59 8.13 -4.78
N MET A 87 1.47 6.97 -4.13
CA MET A 87 1.06 6.90 -2.73
C MET A 87 2.02 7.70 -1.86
N LEU A 88 3.33 7.41 -1.91
CA LEU A 88 4.33 8.14 -1.11
C LEU A 88 4.40 9.65 -1.42
N ASP A 89 4.03 10.06 -2.63
CA ASP A 89 4.06 11.47 -3.03
C ASP A 89 2.79 12.23 -2.60
N LYS A 90 1.65 11.55 -2.46
CA LYS A 90 0.34 12.23 -2.31
C LYS A 90 -0.49 11.79 -1.11
N ASP A 91 -0.39 10.54 -0.66
CA ASP A 91 -1.15 10.02 0.48
C ASP A 91 -0.51 10.45 1.81
N PRO A 92 -1.17 11.29 2.64
CA PRO A 92 -0.57 11.79 3.87
C PRO A 92 -0.17 10.67 4.85
N GLU A 93 -0.95 9.60 4.89
CA GLU A 93 -0.69 8.45 5.77
C GLU A 93 0.59 7.71 5.38
N SER A 94 0.84 7.55 4.08
CA SER A 94 2.08 7.00 3.56
C SER A 94 3.28 7.90 3.81
N GLN A 95 3.12 9.22 3.75
CA GLN A 95 4.18 10.19 4.02
C GLN A 95 4.62 10.13 5.48
N VAL A 96 3.67 9.98 6.41
CA VAL A 96 4.00 9.74 7.83
C VAL A 96 4.82 8.46 8.00
N MET A 97 4.50 7.39 7.28
CA MET A 97 5.31 6.17 7.31
C MET A 97 6.71 6.36 6.70
N LEU A 98 6.82 7.16 5.65
CA LEU A 98 8.10 7.50 5.03
C LEU A 98 9.01 8.24 6.03
N GLU A 99 8.47 9.21 6.77
CA GLU A 99 9.21 9.91 7.83
C GLU A 99 9.66 8.96 8.95
N GLN A 100 8.84 7.97 9.29
CA GLN A 100 9.20 6.98 10.30
C GLN A 100 10.27 6.00 9.83
N CYS A 101 10.30 5.65 8.55
CA CYS A 101 11.23 4.64 8.01
C CYS A 101 12.49 5.25 7.43
N LEU A 102 12.47 6.55 7.06
CA LEU A 102 13.56 7.29 6.43
C LEU A 102 14.08 6.67 5.11
N VAL A 103 13.36 5.68 4.58
CA VAL A 103 13.68 4.95 3.37
C VAL A 103 12.41 4.83 2.55
N ARG A 104 12.48 5.28 1.30
CA ARG A 104 11.38 5.14 0.34
C ARG A 104 11.23 3.67 -0.05
N MET A 105 10.03 3.10 0.10
CA MET A 105 9.76 1.76 -0.41
C MET A 105 9.85 1.78 -1.95
N PRO A 106 10.63 0.91 -2.58
CA PRO A 106 10.66 0.82 -4.04
C PRO A 106 9.43 0.06 -4.55
N ASN A 107 8.94 0.46 -5.73
CA ASN A 107 7.92 -0.29 -6.44
C ASN A 107 8.42 -1.71 -6.77
N GLN A 108 7.71 -2.74 -6.27
CA GLN A 108 8.08 -4.15 -6.46
C GLN A 108 7.41 -4.79 -7.69
N GLY A 109 6.76 -3.99 -8.55
CA GLY A 109 6.05 -4.44 -9.74
C GLY A 109 4.87 -5.35 -9.41
N VAL A 110 4.24 -5.17 -8.24
CA VAL A 110 3.11 -6.00 -7.78
C VAL A 110 1.89 -5.74 -8.66
N GLN A 111 1.34 -6.81 -9.21
CA GLN A 111 0.13 -6.77 -10.04
C GLN A 111 -1.12 -7.03 -9.20
N HIS A 112 -2.31 -6.79 -9.76
CA HIS A 112 -3.60 -6.93 -9.06
C HIS A 112 -3.76 -8.27 -8.31
N ASP A 113 -3.62 -9.40 -8.99
CA ASP A 113 -3.84 -10.73 -8.37
C ASP A 113 -2.81 -11.02 -7.27
N GLU A 114 -1.58 -10.58 -7.48
CA GLU A 114 -0.50 -10.72 -6.50
C GLU A 114 -0.76 -9.85 -5.27
N ALA A 115 -1.22 -8.61 -5.47
CA ALA A 115 -1.61 -7.69 -4.41
C ALA A 115 -2.77 -8.28 -3.59
N ARG A 116 -3.77 -8.88 -4.25
CA ARG A 116 -4.90 -9.54 -3.57
C ARG A 116 -4.43 -10.73 -2.74
N ALA A 117 -3.48 -11.51 -3.24
CA ALA A 117 -2.90 -12.63 -2.51
C ALA A 117 -2.06 -12.15 -1.31
N LEU A 118 -1.24 -11.12 -1.48
CA LEU A 118 -0.48 -10.48 -0.39
C LEU A 118 -1.40 -9.95 0.71
N LEU A 119 -2.48 -9.27 0.35
CA LEU A 119 -3.51 -8.82 1.29
C LEU A 119 -4.11 -10.01 2.06
N GLU A 120 -4.43 -11.12 1.40
CA GLU A 120 -4.96 -12.31 2.07
C GLU A 120 -3.96 -12.89 3.08
N PHE A 121 -2.68 -12.90 2.72
CA PHE A 121 -1.62 -13.34 3.61
C PHE A 121 -1.44 -12.38 4.82
N MET A 122 -1.54 -11.06 4.62
CA MET A 122 -1.57 -10.08 5.72
C MET A 122 -2.77 -10.33 6.65
N ARG A 123 -3.96 -10.61 6.10
CA ARG A 123 -5.14 -10.97 6.90
C ARG A 123 -4.91 -12.26 7.71
N LYS A 124 -4.22 -13.25 7.14
CA LYS A 124 -3.83 -14.47 7.86
C LYS A 124 -2.84 -14.17 8.99
N ASN A 125 -1.90 -13.25 8.79
CA ASN A 125 -0.92 -12.84 9.79
C ASN A 125 -1.56 -12.14 10.99
N ASP A 126 -2.64 -11.41 10.76
CA ASP A 126 -3.31 -10.57 11.76
C ASP A 126 -4.46 -11.26 12.50
N LYS A 127 -4.83 -12.49 12.11
CA LYS A 127 -5.76 -13.35 12.86
C LYS A 127 -5.05 -14.09 13.98
#